data_AF-A0A958VZA0-F1
#
_entry.id   AF-A0A958VZA0-F1
#
_cell.length_a   1.000
_cell.length_b   1.000
_cell.length_c   1.000
_cell.angle_alpha   90.00
_cell.angle_beta   90.00
_cell.angle_gamma   90.00
#
_symmetry.space_group_name_H-M   'P 1'
#
loop_
_entity.id
_entity.type
_entity.pdbx_description
1 polymer ?
#
loop_
_entity_poly.entity_id
_entity_poly.type
_entity_poly.pdbx_seq_one_letter_code
_entity_poly.pdbx_strand_id
1 'polypeptide(L)'
;MKKLIILMIVGLIGFTFSQCTQPKETDNTTAEFKEEMREDREQLAENLRDLRDDIDRKLDKVSKDIEDASQDAKEELIETKKDLTGQRSELEKTIDEVEDATEETWEDIREGAKTTFNDIKSKVQNLATKIDSSVDQSS
;
A
#
# COMPACT_ATOMS: atom_id res chain seq x y z
N MET A 1 14.97 2.15 75.01
CA MET A 1 14.41 3.18 75.90
C MET A 1 13.75 4.26 75.05
N LYS A 2 12.46 4.50 75.30
CA LYS A 2 11.67 5.59 74.72
C LYS A 2 12.35 6.93 74.99
N LYS A 3 12.32 7.88 74.04
CA LYS A 3 11.63 9.19 74.20
C LYS A 3 11.36 9.82 72.82
N LEU A 4 10.08 9.91 72.51
CA LEU A 4 9.49 10.94 71.66
C LEU A 4 9.74 12.32 72.29
N ILE A 5 10.17 13.30 71.49
CA ILE A 5 9.85 14.71 71.71
C ILE A 5 9.43 15.29 70.36
N ILE A 6 8.12 15.51 70.25
CA ILE A 6 7.45 16.36 69.26
C ILE A 6 7.51 17.79 69.82
N LEU A 7 7.90 18.79 69.01
CA LEU A 7 7.37 20.15 69.16
C LEU A 7 7.57 20.99 67.88
N MET A 8 6.41 21.25 67.27
CA MET A 8 6.08 22.30 66.28
C MET A 8 6.99 23.54 66.28
N ILE A 9 7.45 23.92 65.08
CA ILE A 9 7.39 25.32 64.64
C ILE A 9 6.78 25.35 63.23
N VAL A 10 5.59 25.94 63.19
CA VAL A 10 4.83 26.32 62.00
C VAL A 10 5.64 27.39 61.25
N GLY A 11 6.16 27.01 60.09
CA GLY A 11 6.71 27.91 59.08
C GLY A 11 5.92 27.71 57.79
N LEU A 12 4.83 28.47 57.65
CA LEU A 12 3.88 28.43 56.56
C LEU A 12 4.53 29.03 55.30
N ILE A 13 5.38 28.24 54.62
CA ILE A 13 5.84 28.54 53.27
C ILE A 13 4.88 27.85 52.32
N GLY A 14 3.86 28.59 51.91
CA GLY A 14 3.06 28.27 50.74
C GLY A 14 3.93 28.36 49.50
N PHE A 15 4.63 27.26 49.17
CA PHE A 15 5.06 26.99 47.81
C PHE A 15 4.02 26.03 47.23
N THR A 16 2.89 26.59 46.84
CA THR A 16 1.96 25.88 45.96
C THR A 16 2.74 25.60 44.68
N PHE A 17 3.22 24.36 44.53
CA PHE A 17 3.66 23.85 43.25
C PHE A 17 2.47 23.92 42.30
N SER A 18 2.36 25.04 41.61
CA SER A 18 1.84 25.08 40.26
C SER A 18 2.85 24.31 39.42
N GLN A 19 2.81 22.98 39.49
CA GLN A 19 3.36 22.16 38.42
C GLN A 19 2.36 22.31 37.28
N CYS A 20 2.63 23.34 36.48
CA CYS A 20 2.21 23.45 35.11
C CYS A 20 2.20 22.06 34.48
N THR A 21 1.01 21.60 34.11
CA THR A 21 0.69 21.24 32.73
C THR A 21 1.93 21.23 31.82
N GLN A 22 2.54 20.07 31.62
CA GLN A 22 3.37 19.81 30.45
C GLN A 22 2.55 18.97 29.47
N PRO A 23 2.10 19.55 28.36
CA PRO A 23 1.61 18.77 27.24
C PRO A 23 2.34 19.24 25.98
N LYS A 24 3.57 18.77 25.73
CA LYS A 24 4.28 19.03 24.46
C LYS A 24 5.31 17.93 24.14
N GLU A 25 4.83 16.71 23.90
CA GLU A 25 5.61 15.62 23.29
C GLU A 25 4.76 14.95 22.19
N THR A 26 3.81 15.68 21.59
CA THR A 26 2.80 15.12 20.67
C THR A 26 2.81 15.76 19.29
N ASP A 27 3.58 16.84 19.09
CA ASP A 27 3.58 17.59 17.82
C ASP A 27 4.61 17.05 16.80
N ASN A 28 5.80 16.60 17.24
CA ASN A 28 6.82 16.12 16.29
C ASN A 28 6.51 14.70 15.77
N THR A 29 6.10 13.78 16.63
CA THR A 29 5.80 12.39 16.24
C THR A 29 4.66 12.32 15.22
N THR A 30 3.65 13.17 15.35
CA THR A 30 2.53 13.23 14.40
C THR A 30 2.95 13.87 13.06
N ALA A 31 3.84 14.87 13.08
CA ALA A 31 4.35 15.46 11.85
C ALA A 31 5.29 14.51 11.09
N GLU A 32 6.16 13.79 11.81
CA GLU A 32 7.06 12.77 11.25
C GLU A 32 6.25 11.63 10.62
N PHE A 33 5.22 11.12 11.32
CA PHE A 33 4.34 10.08 10.77
C PHE A 33 3.60 10.53 9.51
N LYS A 34 3.08 11.76 9.47
CA LYS A 34 2.39 12.28 8.28
C LYS A 34 3.31 12.38 7.06
N GLU A 35 4.56 12.75 7.28
CA GLU A 35 5.55 12.84 6.20
C GLU A 35 5.94 11.45 5.70
N GLU A 36 6.20 10.50 6.60
CA GLU A 36 6.45 9.10 6.23
C GLU A 36 5.28 8.50 5.46
N MET A 37 4.05 8.72 5.94
CA MET A 37 2.83 8.29 5.25
C MET A 37 2.74 8.90 3.85
N ARG A 38 3.05 10.19 3.69
CA ARG A 38 3.00 10.87 2.39
C ARG A 38 3.99 10.23 1.40
N GLU A 39 5.22 10.00 1.84
CA GLU A 39 6.27 9.38 1.03
C GLU A 39 5.93 7.92 0.66
N ASP A 40 5.50 7.11 1.64
CA ASP A 40 5.12 5.71 1.41
C ASP A 40 3.89 5.60 0.50
N ARG A 41 2.93 6.53 0.60
CA ARG A 41 1.79 6.63 -0.31
C ARG A 41 2.19 6.97 -1.73
N GLU A 42 3.06 7.96 -1.91
CA GLU A 42 3.57 8.34 -3.24
C GLU A 42 4.31 7.18 -3.90
N GLN A 43 5.20 6.51 -3.15
CA GLN A 43 5.94 5.35 -3.64
C GLN A 43 5.04 4.15 -3.95
N LEU A 44 4.06 3.85 -3.10
CA LEU A 44 3.14 2.73 -3.35
C LEU A 44 2.27 3.00 -4.58
N ALA A 45 1.74 4.22 -4.72
CA ALA A 45 0.97 4.61 -5.89
C ALA A 45 1.81 4.54 -7.18
N GLU A 46 3.07 4.96 -7.14
CA GLU A 46 4.00 4.82 -8.28
C GLU A 46 4.20 3.35 -8.66
N ASN A 47 4.51 2.47 -7.71
CA ASN A 47 4.68 1.03 -7.98
C ASN A 47 3.42 0.39 -8.57
N LEU A 48 2.23 0.76 -8.08
CA LEU A 48 0.97 0.26 -8.63
C LEU A 48 0.73 0.76 -10.07
N ARG A 49 1.05 2.03 -10.37
CA ARG A 49 0.95 2.58 -11.73
C ARG A 49 1.95 1.92 -12.67
N ASP A 50 3.17 1.65 -12.23
CA ASP A 50 4.17 0.93 -13.02
C ASP A 50 3.68 -0.48 -13.40
N LEU A 51 3.08 -1.20 -12.44
CA LEU A 51 2.50 -2.51 -12.69
C LEU A 51 1.30 -2.42 -13.65
N ARG A 52 0.48 -1.37 -13.55
CA ARG A 52 -0.63 -1.14 -14.50
C ARG A 52 -0.10 -0.92 -15.91
N ASP A 53 0.93 -0.11 -16.05
CA ASP A 53 1.55 0.19 -17.34
C ASP A 53 2.23 -1.07 -17.94
N ASP A 54 2.77 -1.95 -17.10
CA ASP A 54 3.22 -3.29 -17.50
C ASP A 54 2.08 -4.18 -18.03
N ILE A 55 0.92 -4.14 -17.38
CA ILE A 55 -0.28 -4.86 -17.85
C ILE A 55 -0.75 -4.30 -19.19
N ASP A 56 -0.75 -2.97 -19.36
CA ASP A 56 -1.14 -2.32 -20.62
C ASP A 56 -0.23 -2.74 -21.78
N ARG A 57 1.10 -2.77 -21.57
CA ARG A 57 2.06 -3.30 -22.56
C ARG A 57 1.77 -4.77 -22.92
N LYS A 58 1.36 -5.59 -21.95
CA LYS A 58 1.01 -7.00 -22.19
C LYS A 58 -0.31 -7.15 -22.92
N LEU A 59 -1.32 -6.33 -22.60
CA LEU A 59 -2.59 -6.29 -23.33
C LEU A 59 -2.38 -5.94 -24.81
N ASP A 60 -1.48 -4.99 -25.09
CA ASP A 60 -1.09 -4.64 -26.45
C ASP A 60 -0.39 -5.81 -27.17
N LYS A 61 0.53 -6.51 -26.49
CA LYS A 61 1.19 -7.70 -27.04
C LYS A 61 0.16 -8.78 -27.39
N VAL A 62 -0.68 -9.17 -26.42
CA VAL A 62 -1.72 -10.20 -26.62
C VAL A 62 -2.68 -9.82 -27.75
N SER A 63 -3.04 -8.55 -27.86
CA SER A 63 -3.93 -8.10 -28.94
C SER A 63 -3.33 -8.33 -30.33
N LYS A 64 -2.01 -8.10 -30.48
CA LYS A 64 -1.29 -8.39 -31.73
C LYS A 64 -1.16 -9.89 -31.95
N ASP A 65 -0.79 -10.64 -30.91
CA ASP A 65 -0.64 -12.10 -31.00
C ASP A 65 -1.98 -12.77 -31.41
N ILE A 66 -3.13 -12.23 -30.97
CA ILE A 66 -4.46 -12.69 -31.40
C ILE A 66 -4.68 -12.49 -32.90
N GLU A 67 -4.18 -11.41 -33.50
CA GLU A 67 -4.39 -11.15 -34.94
C GLU A 67 -3.70 -12.22 -35.80
N ASP A 68 -2.48 -12.60 -35.40
CA ASP A 68 -1.61 -13.50 -36.14
C ASP A 68 -1.80 -14.99 -35.77
N ALA A 69 -2.44 -15.30 -34.64
CA ALA A 69 -2.59 -16.65 -34.13
C ALA A 69 -3.52 -17.56 -34.96
N SER A 70 -3.27 -18.88 -34.86
CA SER A 70 -4.18 -19.93 -35.31
C SER A 70 -5.52 -19.89 -34.53
N GLN A 71 -6.55 -20.57 -35.02
CA GLN A 71 -7.86 -20.56 -34.36
C GLN A 71 -7.80 -21.10 -32.92
N ASP A 72 -7.04 -22.16 -32.68
CA ASP A 72 -6.93 -22.77 -31.35
C ASP A 72 -6.17 -21.85 -30.38
N ALA A 73 -5.06 -21.24 -30.83
CA ALA A 73 -4.29 -20.29 -30.02
C ALA A 73 -5.05 -18.98 -29.75
N LYS A 74 -5.93 -18.55 -30.68
CA LYS A 74 -6.78 -17.36 -30.51
C LYS A 74 -7.68 -17.47 -29.28
N GLU A 75 -8.27 -18.64 -29.03
CA GLU A 75 -9.18 -18.82 -27.90
C GLU A 75 -8.45 -18.63 -26.56
N GLU A 76 -7.27 -19.23 -26.41
CA GLU A 76 -6.43 -19.08 -25.21
C GLU A 76 -5.94 -17.63 -25.01
N LEU A 77 -5.55 -16.96 -26.09
CA LEU A 77 -5.09 -15.56 -26.04
C LEU A 77 -6.25 -14.61 -25.70
N ILE A 78 -7.47 -14.86 -26.19
CA ILE A 78 -8.66 -14.07 -25.82
C ILE A 78 -8.98 -14.22 -24.33
N GLU A 79 -8.89 -15.43 -23.78
CA GLU A 79 -9.06 -15.66 -22.34
C GLU A 79 -7.98 -14.92 -21.55
N THR A 80 -6.72 -15.04 -21.96
CA THR A 80 -5.60 -14.33 -21.32
C THR A 80 -5.77 -12.81 -21.36
N LYS A 81 -6.25 -12.24 -22.48
CA LYS A 81 -6.56 -10.82 -22.60
C LYS A 81 -7.64 -10.39 -21.60
N LYS A 82 -8.68 -11.21 -21.44
CA LYS A 82 -9.76 -10.95 -20.48
C LYS A 82 -9.24 -10.96 -19.05
N ASP A 83 -8.39 -11.91 -18.71
CA ASP A 83 -7.80 -12.00 -17.37
C ASP A 83 -6.91 -10.78 -17.07
N LEU A 84 -6.02 -10.41 -18.00
CA LEU A 84 -5.19 -9.20 -17.88
C LEU A 84 -6.04 -7.94 -17.71
N THR A 85 -7.14 -7.82 -18.45
CA THR A 85 -8.08 -6.69 -18.32
C THR A 85 -8.71 -6.66 -16.93
N GLY A 86 -9.06 -7.82 -16.37
CA GLY A 86 -9.55 -7.94 -15.00
C GLY A 86 -8.50 -7.50 -13.97
N GLN A 87 -7.26 -7.95 -14.12
CA GLN A 87 -6.15 -7.55 -13.25
C GLN A 87 -5.88 -6.04 -13.32
N ARG A 88 -5.91 -5.45 -14.52
CA ARG A 88 -5.79 -4.00 -14.70
C ARG A 88 -6.88 -3.23 -13.94
N SER A 89 -8.12 -3.68 -14.03
CA SER A 89 -9.25 -3.03 -13.35
C SER A 89 -9.19 -3.16 -11.84
N GLU A 90 -8.69 -4.28 -11.31
CA GLU A 90 -8.47 -4.47 -9.87
C GLU A 90 -7.38 -3.52 -9.37
N LEU A 91 -6.29 -3.39 -10.13
CA LEU A 91 -5.17 -2.52 -9.81
C LEU A 91 -5.53 -1.03 -9.80
N GLU A 92 -6.34 -0.57 -10.77
CA GLU A 92 -6.81 0.84 -10.80
C GLU A 92 -7.63 1.17 -9.54
N LYS A 93 -8.50 0.25 -9.08
CA LYS A 93 -9.26 0.48 -7.83
C LYS A 93 -8.33 0.59 -6.62
N THR A 94 -7.29 -0.24 -6.56
CA THR A 94 -6.29 -0.17 -5.48
C THR A 94 -5.48 1.12 -5.54
N ILE A 95 -5.18 1.65 -6.74
CA ILE A 95 -4.56 2.98 -6.88
C ILE A 95 -5.48 4.05 -6.29
N ASP A 96 -6.77 4.05 -6.66
CA ASP A 96 -7.76 4.99 -6.14
C ASP A 96 -7.85 4.91 -4.60
N GLU A 97 -7.89 3.70 -4.03
CA GLU A 97 -7.91 3.48 -2.58
C GLU A 97 -6.66 4.04 -1.87
N VAL A 98 -5.47 3.84 -2.47
CA VAL A 98 -4.21 4.39 -1.94
C VAL A 98 -4.19 5.92 -2.00
N GLU A 99 -4.69 6.51 -3.08
CA GLU A 99 -4.75 7.97 -3.25
C GLU A 99 -5.71 8.63 -2.26
N ASP A 100 -6.87 8.01 -2.02
CA ASP A 100 -7.94 8.49 -1.14
C ASP A 100 -7.71 8.15 0.35
N ALA A 101 -6.68 7.37 0.67
CA ALA A 101 -6.38 6.95 2.04
C ALA A 101 -6.14 8.14 2.99
N THR A 102 -6.76 8.07 4.17
CA THR A 102 -6.56 9.01 5.27
C THR A 102 -5.57 8.46 6.29
N GLU A 103 -5.08 9.30 7.21
CA GLU A 103 -4.20 8.89 8.31
C GLU A 103 -4.77 7.72 9.13
N GLU A 104 -6.10 7.70 9.32
CA GLU A 104 -6.78 6.66 10.11
C GLU A 104 -6.88 5.33 9.37
N THR A 105 -6.91 5.35 8.03
CA THR A 105 -7.11 4.16 7.19
C THR A 105 -5.83 3.71 6.48
N TRP A 106 -4.72 4.43 6.67
CA TRP A 106 -3.49 4.25 5.91
C TRP A 106 -2.90 2.85 6.05
N GLU A 107 -2.78 2.35 7.26
CA GLU A 107 -2.15 1.06 7.55
C GLU A 107 -2.87 -0.09 6.83
N ASP A 108 -4.20 -0.14 6.95
CA ASP A 108 -5.03 -1.17 6.35
C ASP A 108 -4.98 -1.10 4.81
N ILE A 109 -5.08 0.10 4.25
CA ILE A 109 -5.02 0.31 2.79
C ILE A 109 -3.63 -0.05 2.27
N ARG A 110 -2.56 0.33 2.97
CA ARG A 110 -1.17 -0.01 2.60
C ARG A 110 -0.97 -1.52 2.54
N GLU A 111 -1.41 -2.26 3.56
CA GLU A 111 -1.28 -3.72 3.60
C GLU A 111 -2.11 -4.41 2.51
N GLY A 112 -3.35 -3.95 2.32
CA GLY A 112 -4.23 -4.43 1.25
C GLY A 112 -3.61 -4.21 -0.13
N ALA A 113 -3.14 -3.00 -0.40
CA ALA A 113 -2.52 -2.64 -1.67
C ALA A 113 -1.22 -3.41 -1.94
N LYS A 114 -0.36 -3.60 -0.93
CA LYS A 114 0.85 -4.43 -1.06
C LYS A 114 0.51 -5.89 -1.37
N THR A 115 -0.57 -6.43 -0.78
CA THR A 115 -1.06 -7.78 -1.07
C THR A 115 -1.57 -7.88 -2.51
N THR A 116 -2.46 -6.97 -2.91
CA THR A 116 -2.99 -6.90 -4.28
C THR A 116 -1.88 -6.76 -5.32
N PHE A 117 -0.89 -5.90 -5.07
CA PHE A 117 0.28 -5.74 -5.95
C PHE A 117 1.00 -7.07 -6.18
N ASN A 118 1.31 -7.82 -5.12
CA ASN A 118 2.04 -9.09 -5.22
C ASN A 118 1.22 -10.17 -5.94
N ASP A 119 -0.09 -10.23 -5.65
CA ASP A 119 -0.99 -11.19 -6.28
C ASP A 119 -1.14 -10.91 -7.78
N ILE A 120 -1.39 -9.66 -8.14
CA ILE A 120 -1.51 -9.24 -9.54
C ILE A 120 -0.19 -9.47 -10.28
N LYS A 121 0.95 -9.07 -9.69
CA LYS A 121 2.27 -9.29 -10.29
C LYS A 121 2.51 -10.78 -10.60
N SER A 122 2.18 -11.66 -9.66
CA SER A 122 2.32 -13.11 -9.83
C SER A 122 1.40 -13.65 -10.92
N LYS A 123 0.13 -13.24 -10.95
CA LYS A 123 -0.83 -13.63 -11.99
C LYS A 123 -0.37 -13.15 -13.37
N VAL A 124 0.07 -11.90 -13.48
CA VAL A 124 0.57 -11.30 -14.73
C VAL A 124 1.82 -12.03 -15.24
N GLN A 125 2.73 -12.42 -14.35
CA GLN A 125 3.89 -13.25 -14.72
C GLN A 125 3.47 -14.63 -15.25
N ASN A 126 2.50 -15.28 -14.60
CA ASN A 126 1.98 -16.57 -15.06
C ASN A 126 1.28 -16.45 -16.42
N LEU A 127 0.48 -15.40 -16.63
CA LEU A 127 -0.18 -15.13 -17.91
C LEU A 127 0.84 -14.83 -19.02
N ALA A 128 1.93 -14.12 -18.70
CA ALA A 128 3.03 -13.88 -19.64
C ALA A 128 3.64 -15.18 -20.16
N THR A 129 3.93 -16.12 -19.25
CA THR A 129 4.46 -17.45 -19.61
C THR A 129 3.49 -18.23 -20.50
N LYS A 130 2.17 -18.12 -20.25
CA LYS A 130 1.16 -18.76 -21.10
C LYS A 130 1.19 -18.19 -22.53
N ILE A 131 1.21 -16.87 -22.67
CA ILE A 131 1.26 -16.18 -23.97
C ILE A 131 2.45 -16.67 -24.78
N ASP A 132 3.64 -16.67 -24.19
CA ASP A 132 4.86 -17.10 -24.89
C ASP A 132 4.75 -18.58 -25.33
N SER A 133 4.14 -19.45 -24.50
CA SER A 133 3.94 -20.86 -24.86
C SER A 133 2.87 -21.09 -25.94
N SER A 134 1.79 -20.31 -25.98
CA SER A 134 0.73 -20.44 -26.99
C SER A 134 1.20 -19.92 -28.36
N VAL A 135 2.06 -18.88 -28.37
CA VAL A 135 2.65 -18.35 -29.61
C VAL A 135 3.67 -19.35 -30.19
N ASP A 136 4.55 -19.92 -29.36
CA ASP A 136 5.55 -20.90 -29.81
C ASP A 136 4.92 -22.16 -30.44
N GLN A 137 3.76 -22.59 -29.95
CA GLN A 137 3.04 -23.74 -30.51
C GLN A 137 2.33 -23.44 -31.84
N SER A 138 2.19 -22.16 -32.19
CA SER A 138 1.51 -21.71 -33.41
C SER A 138 2.45 -21.34 -34.56
N SER A 139 3.78 -21.31 -34.31
CA SER A 139 4.85 -21.05 -35.28
C SER A 139 5.36 -22.33 -35.94
#